data_AF-A0A6M8WGZ7-F1
#
_entry.id   AF-A0A6M8WGZ7-F1
#
_cell.length_a   1.000
_cell.length_b   1.000
_cell.length_c   1.000
_cell.angle_alpha   90.00
_cell.angle_beta   90.00
_cell.angle_gamma   90.00
#
_symmetry.space_group_name_H-M   'P 1'
#
loop_
_entity.id
_entity.type
_entity.pdbx_description
1 polymer ?
#
loop_
_entity_poly.entity_id
_entity_poly.type
_entity_poly.pdbx_seq_one_letter_code
_entity_poly.pdbx_strand_id
1 'polypeptide(L)'
;MLPFVGRFATTGNSQRCGHTCPLRQVPPTKKGLPMDPSIDFYYTPVSPWSFIGLERLLKIAQRHGATVRFKPVELPRIFATTGYQPIAQRPPALLANRMQELRRWRAFLGLTMNLEPRYFPVPDRFACLTIVAAQEQGHEVADFTAALMRGCWVEERDVSNPDTVAEIANEVGLDGAALVAASDSEAAQKRLAANTDEAIGHSAIGVPTYVVGSDVLFGQDRLEFLDRLLGVQAPPSAYLIGQIKIKDPELWQRYVTGVAASLSPFGAELVFRGQCQNVLAGETKLDQAVVIRFRDQPTLQEWFESAAYQTLIPLRDRAAETLIVSYNPRQ
;
A
#
# COMPACT_ATOMS: atom_id res chain seq x y z
N MET A 1 -39.00 70.37 7.01
CA MET A 1 -37.84 70.87 6.24
C MET A 1 -37.65 69.99 5.02
N LEU A 2 -38.11 70.46 3.87
CA LEU A 2 -37.75 69.99 2.51
C LEU A 2 -36.54 70.82 2.01
N PRO A 3 -35.94 70.62 0.81
CA PRO A 3 -35.72 69.44 -0.05
C PRO A 3 -34.27 69.43 -0.68
N PHE A 4 -34.06 68.60 -1.73
CA PHE A 4 -33.25 68.85 -2.96
C PHE A 4 -31.97 68.00 -3.24
N VAL A 5 -32.13 67.09 -4.23
CA VAL A 5 -31.31 66.77 -5.43
C VAL A 5 -29.78 66.65 -5.35
N GLY A 6 -29.22 65.54 -5.89
CA GLY A 6 -27.80 65.49 -6.26
C GLY A 6 -27.30 64.24 -7.00
N ARG A 7 -27.51 64.21 -8.33
CA ARG A 7 -26.65 63.65 -9.42
C ARG A 7 -26.05 62.24 -9.32
N PHE A 8 -26.44 61.41 -10.30
CA PHE A 8 -25.60 60.35 -10.87
C PHE A 8 -24.38 60.95 -11.58
N ALA A 9 -23.20 60.44 -11.26
CA ALA A 9 -21.99 60.60 -12.06
C ALA A 9 -21.40 59.21 -12.32
N THR A 10 -21.42 58.80 -13.58
CA THR A 10 -20.68 57.66 -14.10
C THR A 10 -19.22 58.04 -14.27
N THR A 11 -18.33 57.39 -13.54
CA THR A 11 -16.92 57.27 -13.94
C THR A 11 -16.51 55.82 -13.74
N GLY A 12 -16.20 55.15 -14.85
CA GLY A 12 -15.71 53.79 -14.85
C GLY A 12 -14.33 53.71 -14.23
N ASN A 13 -14.11 52.67 -13.44
CA ASN A 13 -12.77 52.13 -13.25
C ASN A 13 -12.88 50.62 -12.99
N SER A 14 -12.93 49.85 -14.07
CA SER A 14 -12.82 48.39 -14.02
C SER A 14 -11.37 47.99 -13.77
N GLN A 15 -10.90 48.08 -12.53
CA GLN A 15 -9.65 47.42 -12.15
C GLN A 15 -9.93 45.94 -11.90
N ARG A 16 -9.80 45.14 -12.96
CA ARG A 16 -9.68 43.69 -12.85
C ARG A 16 -8.36 43.40 -12.13
N CYS A 17 -8.43 42.92 -10.89
CA CYS A 17 -7.27 42.33 -10.22
C CYS A 17 -6.88 41.04 -10.97
N GLY A 18 -5.93 41.16 -11.89
CA GLY A 18 -5.28 40.05 -12.57
C GLY A 18 -4.25 39.38 -11.67
N HIS A 19 -4.69 38.75 -10.59
CA HIS A 19 -3.83 37.86 -9.81
C HIS A 19 -3.96 36.44 -10.37
N THR A 20 -3.19 36.16 -11.42
CA THR A 20 -2.82 34.79 -11.76
C THR A 20 -1.93 34.29 -10.63
N CYS A 21 -2.48 33.48 -9.73
CA CYS A 21 -1.69 32.69 -8.79
C CYS A 21 -0.83 31.72 -9.63
N PRO A 22 0.49 31.87 -9.69
CA PRO A 22 1.30 30.90 -10.41
C PRO A 22 1.29 29.62 -9.57
N LEU A 23 0.68 28.55 -10.11
CA LEU A 23 0.80 27.20 -9.59
C LEU A 23 2.29 26.88 -9.49
N ARG A 24 2.84 26.99 -8.28
CA ARG A 24 4.22 26.64 -7.99
C ARG A 24 4.31 25.13 -8.17
N GLN A 25 4.98 24.69 -9.24
CA GLN A 25 5.25 23.27 -9.47
C GLN A 25 6.06 22.76 -8.27
N VAL A 26 5.49 21.80 -7.54
CA VAL A 26 6.20 21.05 -6.51
C VAL A 26 7.24 20.20 -7.25
N PRO A 27 8.55 20.36 -6.96
CA PRO A 27 9.56 19.53 -7.61
C PRO A 27 9.35 18.06 -7.21
N PRO A 28 9.45 17.10 -8.14
CA PRO A 28 9.32 15.69 -7.79
C PRO A 28 10.51 15.28 -6.92
N THR A 29 10.26 14.94 -5.67
CA THR A 29 11.24 14.31 -4.78
C THR A 29 11.50 12.89 -5.26
N LYS A 30 12.37 12.75 -6.26
CA LYS A 30 12.85 11.45 -6.77
C LYS A 30 13.97 10.92 -5.87
N LYS A 31 13.62 10.42 -4.69
CA LYS A 31 14.36 9.30 -4.10
C LYS A 31 13.51 8.06 -4.34
N GLY A 32 13.96 7.19 -5.24
CA GLY A 32 13.31 5.90 -5.44
C GLY A 32 13.25 5.16 -4.11
N LEU A 33 12.11 4.52 -3.84
CA LEU A 33 11.96 3.62 -2.70
C LEU A 33 12.95 2.44 -2.85
N PRO A 34 13.49 1.92 -1.73
CA PRO A 34 14.38 0.76 -1.73
C PRO A 34 13.70 -0.48 -2.31
N MET A 35 14.51 -1.44 -2.77
CA MET A 35 14.09 -2.68 -3.46
C MET A 35 13.08 -3.53 -2.67
N ASP A 36 13.06 -3.40 -1.34
CA ASP A 36 12.03 -3.96 -0.46
C ASP A 36 11.31 -2.78 0.25
N PRO A 37 10.14 -2.31 -0.26
CA PRO A 37 9.49 -1.15 0.32
C PRO A 37 8.96 -1.47 1.73
N SER A 38 9.18 -0.56 2.67
CA SER A 38 8.64 -0.68 4.04
C SER A 38 7.54 0.34 4.29
N ILE A 39 6.47 -0.08 4.97
CA ILE A 39 5.36 0.77 5.39
C ILE A 39 5.37 0.85 6.91
N ASP A 40 5.64 2.03 7.47
CA ASP A 40 5.39 2.26 8.89
C ASP A 40 3.90 2.47 9.10
N PHE A 41 3.29 1.60 9.91
CA PHE A 41 1.89 1.64 10.25
C PHE A 41 1.73 2.13 11.70
N TYR A 42 1.36 3.39 11.87
CA TYR A 42 1.07 3.98 13.17
C TYR A 42 -0.41 3.81 13.51
N TYR A 43 -0.71 3.14 14.62
CA TYR A 43 -2.08 2.78 14.97
C TYR A 43 -2.31 2.64 16.48
N THR A 44 -3.58 2.47 16.87
CA THR A 44 -3.91 1.86 18.17
C THR A 44 -4.89 0.71 17.98
N PRO A 45 -4.85 -0.35 18.81
CA PRO A 45 -5.64 -1.57 18.60
C PRO A 45 -7.15 -1.35 18.84
N VAL A 46 -7.54 -0.22 19.42
CA VAL A 46 -8.96 0.15 19.60
C VAL A 46 -9.44 1.18 18.59
N SER A 47 -8.62 1.60 17.61
CA SER A 47 -9.08 2.51 16.57
C SER A 47 -9.95 1.78 15.55
N PRO A 48 -11.22 2.19 15.33
CA PRO A 48 -12.07 1.55 14.32
C PRO A 48 -11.53 1.80 12.92
N TRP A 49 -10.91 2.96 12.69
CA TRP A 49 -10.35 3.29 11.39
C TRP A 49 -9.13 2.42 11.07
N SER A 50 -8.33 2.08 12.09
CA SER A 50 -7.21 1.15 11.94
C SER A 50 -7.73 -0.27 11.68
N PHE A 51 -8.77 -0.71 12.39
CA PHE A 51 -9.44 -2.00 12.14
C PHE A 51 -9.99 -2.11 10.72
N ILE A 52 -10.76 -1.11 10.27
CA ILE A 52 -11.32 -1.04 8.91
C ILE A 52 -10.22 -1.10 7.84
N GLY A 53 -9.05 -0.51 8.10
CA GLY A 53 -7.94 -0.43 7.16
C GLY A 53 -7.01 -1.64 7.13
N LEU A 54 -6.92 -2.42 8.22
CA LEU A 54 -5.83 -3.38 8.44
C LEU A 54 -5.76 -4.46 7.35
N GLU A 55 -6.87 -5.14 7.05
CA GLU A 55 -6.87 -6.21 6.05
C GLU A 55 -6.47 -5.68 4.66
N ARG A 56 -6.97 -4.49 4.30
CA ARG A 56 -6.63 -3.84 3.03
C ARG A 56 -5.17 -3.42 2.97
N LEU A 57 -4.61 -2.90 4.07
CA LEU A 57 -3.18 -2.60 4.20
C LEU A 57 -2.34 -3.84 3.94
N LEU A 58 -2.66 -4.96 4.60
CA LEU A 58 -1.92 -6.22 4.46
C LEU A 58 -1.99 -6.75 3.02
N LYS A 59 -3.15 -6.70 2.38
CA LYS A 59 -3.30 -7.06 0.95
C LYS A 59 -2.51 -6.16 0.02
N ILE A 60 -2.44 -4.85 0.30
CA ILE A 60 -1.60 -3.91 -0.46
C ILE A 60 -0.13 -4.28 -0.27
N ALA A 61 0.31 -4.46 0.97
CA ALA A 61 1.69 -4.80 1.26
C ALA A 61 2.11 -6.10 0.57
N GLN A 62 1.28 -7.14 0.67
CA GLN A 62 1.50 -8.42 -0.01
C GLN A 62 1.62 -8.27 -1.54
N ARG A 63 0.72 -7.51 -2.18
CA ARG A 63 0.75 -7.29 -3.64
C ARG A 63 2.04 -6.62 -4.11
N HIS A 64 2.63 -5.78 -3.28
CA HIS A 64 3.85 -5.02 -3.62
C HIS A 64 5.13 -5.61 -3.02
N GLY A 65 5.06 -6.75 -2.34
CA GLY A 65 6.20 -7.30 -1.60
C GLY A 65 6.71 -6.38 -0.49
N ALA A 66 5.85 -5.49 0.03
CA ALA A 66 6.21 -4.51 1.04
C ALA A 66 6.13 -5.10 2.46
N THR A 67 7.06 -4.71 3.33
CA THR A 67 7.03 -5.08 4.75
C THR A 67 6.25 -4.05 5.56
N VAL A 68 5.27 -4.47 6.36
CA VAL A 68 4.53 -3.58 7.27
C VAL A 68 5.20 -3.58 8.64
N ARG A 69 5.69 -2.42 9.08
CA ARG A 69 6.20 -2.22 10.44
C ARG A 69 5.08 -1.71 11.32
N PHE A 70 4.57 -2.60 12.18
CA PHE A 70 3.51 -2.30 13.13
C PHE A 70 4.05 -1.40 14.24
N LYS A 71 3.49 -0.20 14.40
CA LYS A 71 3.96 0.80 15.38
C LYS A 71 2.78 1.30 16.20
N PRO A 72 2.38 0.58 17.27
CA PRO A 72 1.38 1.10 18.19
C PRO A 72 1.87 2.43 18.79
N VAL A 73 0.95 3.36 19.03
CA VAL A 73 1.25 4.73 19.52
C VAL A 73 0.32 5.16 20.66
N GLU A 74 0.75 6.14 21.43
CA GLU A 74 -0.08 6.83 22.43
C GLU A 74 -0.85 7.97 21.77
N LEU A 75 -2.06 7.67 21.29
CA LEU A 75 -2.90 8.63 20.57
C LEU A 75 -3.14 9.98 21.30
N PRO A 76 -3.30 10.03 22.64
CA PRO A 76 -3.42 11.30 23.35
C PRO A 76 -2.23 12.25 23.15
N ARG A 77 -1.01 11.73 23.01
CA ARG A 77 0.18 12.54 22.76
C ARG A 77 0.17 13.14 21.36
N ILE A 78 -0.30 12.40 20.35
CA ILE A 78 -0.49 12.91 18.98
C ILE A 78 -1.61 13.98 18.94
N PHE A 79 -2.70 13.76 19.65
CA PHE A 79 -3.79 14.75 19.73
C PHE A 79 -3.34 16.06 20.39
N ALA A 80 -2.45 16.00 21.38
CA ALA A 80 -1.87 17.19 22.01
C ALA A 80 -1.08 18.08 21.03
N THR A 81 -0.53 17.54 19.94
CA THR A 81 0.22 18.33 18.93
C THR A 81 -0.68 18.96 17.87
N THR A 82 -1.91 18.47 17.71
CA THR A 82 -2.84 18.89 16.64
C THR A 82 -4.06 19.67 17.14
N GLY A 83 -4.32 19.64 18.45
CA GLY A 83 -5.52 20.21 19.05
C GLY A 83 -6.77 19.34 18.90
N TYR A 84 -6.64 18.13 18.35
CA TYR A 84 -7.76 17.19 18.30
C TYR A 84 -8.22 16.76 19.69
N GLN A 85 -9.53 16.63 19.84
CA GLN A 85 -10.14 16.24 21.10
C GLN A 85 -10.38 14.72 21.16
N PRO A 86 -10.18 14.09 22.33
CA PRO A 86 -10.66 12.73 22.61
C PRO A 86 -12.14 12.59 22.30
N ILE A 87 -12.60 11.39 21.96
CA ILE A 87 -13.98 11.14 21.50
C ILE A 87 -15.03 11.68 22.48
N ALA A 88 -14.82 11.47 23.78
CA ALA A 88 -15.73 11.94 24.84
C ALA A 88 -15.92 13.47 24.89
N GLN A 89 -14.98 14.23 24.31
CA GLN A 89 -14.99 15.70 24.32
C GLN A 89 -15.35 16.28 22.94
N ARG A 90 -15.67 15.45 21.95
CA ARG A 90 -15.99 15.92 20.59
C ARG A 90 -17.40 16.52 20.52
N PRO A 91 -17.59 17.61 19.75
CA PRO A 91 -18.92 18.16 19.49
C PRO A 91 -19.89 17.15 18.86
N PRO A 92 -21.21 17.26 19.12
CA PRO A 92 -22.22 16.34 18.59
C PRO A 92 -22.18 16.17 17.06
N ALA A 93 -21.87 17.21 16.30
CA ALA A 93 -21.77 17.14 14.84
C ALA A 93 -20.65 16.19 14.37
N LEU A 94 -19.49 16.18 15.05
CA LEU A 94 -18.39 15.27 14.72
C LEU A 94 -18.72 13.82 15.09
N LEU A 95 -19.43 13.61 16.19
CA LEU A 95 -19.91 12.29 16.60
C LEU A 95 -20.96 11.75 15.61
N ALA A 96 -21.93 12.57 15.21
CA ALA A 96 -22.94 12.21 14.22
C ALA A 96 -22.31 11.86 12.87
N ASN A 97 -21.36 12.68 12.38
CA ASN A 97 -20.63 12.39 11.14
C ASN A 97 -19.82 11.10 11.25
N ARG A 98 -19.08 10.91 12.36
CA ARG A 98 -18.34 9.67 12.62
C ARG A 98 -19.23 8.44 12.50
N MET A 99 -20.43 8.45 13.10
CA MET A 99 -21.34 7.32 13.04
C MET A 99 -21.90 7.07 11.63
N GLN A 100 -22.11 8.12 10.83
CA GLN A 100 -22.46 7.96 9.41
C GLN A 100 -21.33 7.32 8.63
N GLU A 101 -20.08 7.77 8.82
CA GLU A 101 -18.92 7.21 8.16
C GLU A 101 -18.69 5.74 8.54
N LEU A 102 -18.81 5.37 9.82
CA LEU A 102 -18.67 3.98 10.26
C LEU A 102 -19.71 3.06 9.59
N ARG A 103 -20.97 3.50 9.50
CA ARG A 103 -22.03 2.76 8.76
C ARG A 103 -21.69 2.63 7.29
N ARG A 104 -21.26 3.72 6.65
CA ARG A 104 -20.93 3.75 5.23
C ARG A 104 -19.77 2.82 4.90
N TRP A 105 -18.68 2.90 5.65
CA TRP A 105 -17.50 2.08 5.42
C TRP A 105 -17.74 0.61 5.73
N ARG A 106 -18.46 0.29 6.81
CA ARG A 106 -18.89 -1.08 7.09
C ARG A 106 -19.68 -1.68 5.92
N ALA A 107 -20.68 -0.95 5.41
CA ALA A 107 -21.49 -1.41 4.29
C ALA A 107 -20.70 -1.52 2.98
N PHE A 108 -19.90 -0.49 2.67
CA PHE A 108 -19.10 -0.42 1.44
C PHE A 108 -18.07 -1.55 1.34
N LEU A 109 -17.45 -1.92 2.46
CA LEU A 109 -16.43 -2.98 2.51
C LEU A 109 -16.99 -4.35 2.89
N GLY A 110 -18.30 -4.47 3.18
CA GLY A 110 -18.91 -5.73 3.61
C GLY A 110 -18.37 -6.26 4.95
N LEU A 111 -17.97 -5.38 5.86
CA LEU A 111 -17.34 -5.77 7.12
C LEU A 111 -18.36 -6.24 8.16
N THR A 112 -17.98 -7.26 8.93
CA THR A 112 -18.63 -7.60 10.20
C THR A 112 -17.98 -6.76 11.30
N MET A 113 -18.74 -5.83 11.89
CA MET A 113 -18.24 -4.88 12.88
C MET A 113 -19.39 -4.28 13.69
N ASN A 114 -19.26 -4.24 15.01
CA ASN A 114 -20.15 -3.50 15.90
C ASN A 114 -19.79 -2.02 15.83
N LEU A 115 -20.80 -1.16 15.62
CA LEU A 115 -20.56 0.29 15.47
C LEU A 115 -20.30 0.97 16.81
N GLU A 116 -20.84 0.37 17.88
CA GLU A 116 -20.73 0.77 19.28
C GLU A 116 -20.43 -0.47 20.11
N PRO A 117 -19.22 -1.04 20.02
CA PRO A 117 -18.88 -2.22 20.80
C PRO A 117 -18.91 -1.90 22.29
N ARG A 118 -19.38 -2.85 23.08
CA ARG A 118 -19.73 -2.78 24.51
C ARG A 118 -18.70 -2.08 25.37
N TYR A 119 -17.42 -2.30 25.10
CA TYR A 119 -16.35 -1.77 25.91
C TYR A 119 -15.80 -0.43 25.36
N PHE A 120 -15.98 -0.15 24.07
CA PHE A 120 -15.37 1.04 23.46
C PHE A 120 -16.09 2.35 23.88
N PRO A 121 -15.35 3.42 24.20
CA PRO A 121 -13.89 3.52 24.24
C PRO A 121 -13.28 2.90 25.52
N VAL A 122 -12.23 2.10 25.37
CA VAL A 122 -11.41 1.59 26.49
C VAL A 122 -10.00 2.20 26.48
N PRO A 123 -9.31 2.27 27.64
CA PRO A 123 -7.88 2.48 27.68
C PRO A 123 -7.15 1.35 26.92
N ASP A 124 -6.29 1.71 25.97
CA ASP A 124 -5.60 0.78 25.07
C ASP A 124 -4.10 0.70 25.29
N ARG A 125 -3.54 1.53 26.18
CA ARG A 125 -2.09 1.58 26.45
C ARG A 125 -1.53 0.22 26.84
N PHE A 126 -2.24 -0.54 27.66
CA PHE A 126 -1.84 -1.89 28.06
C PHE A 126 -1.76 -2.84 26.85
N ALA A 127 -2.76 -2.83 25.97
CA ALA A 127 -2.74 -3.61 24.73
C ALA A 127 -1.59 -3.16 23.79
N CYS A 128 -1.36 -1.85 23.65
CA CYS A 128 -0.22 -1.31 22.89
C CYS A 128 1.11 -1.81 23.45
N LEU A 129 1.31 -1.76 24.76
CA LEU A 129 2.52 -2.25 25.42
C LEU A 129 2.70 -3.76 25.26
N THR A 130 1.63 -4.54 25.30
CA THR A 130 1.70 -5.99 25.12
C THR A 130 2.10 -6.34 23.68
N ILE A 131 1.58 -5.62 22.69
CA ILE A 131 2.03 -5.74 21.28
C ILE A 131 3.52 -5.42 21.19
N VAL A 132 3.97 -4.31 21.78
CA VAL A 132 5.38 -3.93 21.78
C VAL A 132 6.26 -4.96 22.47
N ALA A 133 5.84 -5.51 23.60
CA ALA A 133 6.57 -6.56 24.30
C ALA A 133 6.77 -7.80 23.42
N ALA A 134 5.75 -8.17 22.62
CA ALA A 134 5.88 -9.25 21.65
C ALA A 134 6.91 -8.92 20.55
N GLN A 135 6.96 -7.67 20.07
CA GLN A 135 7.96 -7.22 19.11
C GLN A 135 9.39 -7.27 19.68
N GLU A 136 9.59 -6.84 20.92
CA GLU A 136 10.90 -6.88 21.59
C GLU A 136 11.37 -8.31 21.88
N GLN A 137 10.45 -9.28 21.93
CA GLN A 137 10.75 -10.72 21.99
C GLN A 137 10.96 -11.36 20.59
N GLY A 138 10.86 -10.58 19.51
CA GLY A 138 11.08 -11.05 18.13
C GLY A 138 9.88 -11.73 17.50
N HIS A 139 8.67 -11.60 18.06
CA HIS A 139 7.45 -12.12 17.46
C HIS A 139 6.93 -11.20 16.35
N GLU A 140 6.43 -11.82 15.28
CA GLU A 140 5.57 -11.13 14.31
C GLU A 140 4.22 -10.83 14.95
N VAL A 141 3.77 -9.57 14.87
CA VAL A 141 2.60 -9.10 15.63
C VAL A 141 1.36 -8.82 14.79
N ALA A 142 1.39 -9.12 13.49
CA ALA A 142 0.29 -8.82 12.58
C ALA A 142 -1.01 -9.53 13.01
N ASP A 143 -0.93 -10.85 13.26
CA ASP A 143 -2.08 -11.67 13.66
C ASP A 143 -2.58 -11.31 15.06
N PHE A 144 -1.66 -11.06 16.00
CA PHE A 144 -2.03 -10.62 17.35
C PHE A 144 -2.73 -9.26 17.34
N THR A 145 -2.22 -8.32 16.56
CA THR A 145 -2.85 -7.00 16.35
C THR A 145 -4.24 -7.14 15.75
N ALA A 146 -4.39 -7.96 14.70
CA ALA A 146 -5.67 -8.23 14.07
C ALA A 146 -6.67 -8.87 15.05
N ALA A 147 -6.19 -9.80 15.89
CA ALA A 147 -7.00 -10.48 16.90
C ALA A 147 -7.47 -9.52 18.01
N LEU A 148 -6.62 -8.62 18.50
CA LEU A 148 -7.02 -7.58 19.45
C LEU A 148 -8.08 -6.64 18.85
N MET A 149 -7.88 -6.18 17.61
CA MET A 149 -8.86 -5.33 16.93
C MET A 149 -10.20 -6.06 16.74
N ARG A 150 -10.18 -7.34 16.34
CA ARG A 150 -11.37 -8.17 16.19
C ARG A 150 -12.07 -8.41 17.54
N GLY A 151 -11.29 -8.67 18.60
CA GLY A 151 -11.77 -8.79 19.98
C GLY A 151 -12.63 -7.59 20.37
N CYS A 152 -12.13 -6.38 20.14
CA CYS A 152 -12.85 -5.14 20.42
C CYS A 152 -14.05 -4.91 19.48
N TRP A 153 -13.84 -5.00 18.16
CA TRP A 153 -14.80 -4.49 17.16
C TRP A 153 -15.83 -5.51 16.68
N VAL A 154 -15.66 -6.79 17.00
CA VAL A 154 -16.53 -7.88 16.52
C VAL A 154 -16.99 -8.78 17.66
N GLU A 155 -16.05 -9.20 18.51
CA GLU A 155 -16.29 -10.23 19.52
C GLU A 155 -16.76 -9.68 20.87
N GLU A 156 -16.91 -8.35 20.98
CA GLU A 156 -17.39 -7.71 22.22
C GLU A 156 -16.50 -8.05 23.44
N ARG A 157 -15.17 -8.12 23.25
CA ARG A 157 -14.17 -8.42 24.30
C ARG A 157 -13.53 -7.15 24.86
N ASP A 158 -13.20 -7.16 26.14
CA ASP A 158 -12.50 -6.06 26.81
C ASP A 158 -10.99 -6.17 26.63
N VAL A 159 -10.45 -5.47 25.64
CA VAL A 159 -9.00 -5.44 25.35
C VAL A 159 -8.20 -4.51 26.27
N SER A 160 -8.82 -3.95 27.32
CA SER A 160 -8.11 -3.31 28.43
C SER A 160 -7.83 -4.27 29.59
N ASN A 161 -8.50 -5.43 29.60
CA ASN A 161 -8.32 -6.47 30.62
C ASN A 161 -7.10 -7.37 30.28
N PRO A 162 -6.12 -7.52 31.19
CA PRO A 162 -4.97 -8.40 31.01
C PRO A 162 -5.30 -9.85 30.68
N ASP A 163 -6.32 -10.43 31.30
CA ASP A 163 -6.71 -11.83 31.08
C ASP A 163 -7.22 -12.01 29.65
N THR A 164 -8.08 -11.10 29.19
CA THR A 164 -8.58 -11.09 27.80
C THR A 164 -7.44 -10.98 26.79
N VAL A 165 -6.47 -10.09 27.05
CA VAL A 165 -5.33 -9.89 26.14
C VAL A 165 -4.43 -11.13 26.11
N ALA A 166 -4.21 -11.78 27.25
CA ALA A 166 -3.47 -13.05 27.32
C ALA A 166 -4.18 -14.17 26.56
N GLU A 167 -5.51 -14.30 26.70
CA GLU A 167 -6.32 -15.25 25.93
C GLU A 167 -6.18 -15.01 24.41
N ILE A 168 -6.34 -13.77 23.97
CA ILE A 168 -6.20 -13.39 22.54
C ILE A 168 -4.79 -13.72 22.02
N ALA A 169 -3.75 -13.47 22.81
CA ALA A 169 -2.37 -13.82 22.45
C ALA A 169 -2.20 -15.33 22.31
N ASN A 170 -2.76 -16.12 23.23
CA ASN A 170 -2.72 -17.58 23.18
C ASN A 170 -3.45 -18.13 21.95
N GLU A 171 -4.59 -17.55 21.57
CA GLU A 171 -5.37 -17.94 20.38
C GLU A 171 -4.58 -17.79 19.06
N VAL A 172 -3.60 -16.87 19.02
CA VAL A 172 -2.69 -16.68 17.86
C VAL A 172 -1.33 -17.37 18.04
N GLY A 173 -1.19 -18.23 19.05
CA GLY A 173 0.01 -19.06 19.27
C GLY A 173 1.17 -18.36 19.98
N LEU A 174 0.93 -17.22 20.64
CA LEU A 174 1.91 -16.55 21.50
C LEU A 174 1.74 -16.97 22.96
N ASP A 175 2.77 -16.80 23.79
CA ASP A 175 2.65 -16.98 25.24
C ASP A 175 2.04 -15.72 25.86
N GLY A 176 0.71 -15.68 25.96
CA GLY A 176 -0.03 -14.53 26.43
C GLY A 176 0.33 -14.12 27.86
N ALA A 177 0.56 -15.09 28.75
CA ALA A 177 0.93 -14.81 30.13
C ALA A 177 2.31 -14.14 30.21
N ALA A 178 3.28 -14.64 29.46
CA ALA A 178 4.61 -14.04 29.37
C ALA A 178 4.58 -12.62 28.76
N LEU A 179 3.77 -12.42 27.72
CA LEU A 179 3.63 -11.11 27.07
C LEU A 179 2.98 -10.06 27.98
N VAL A 180 1.92 -10.44 28.70
CA VAL A 180 1.26 -9.57 29.68
C VAL A 180 2.23 -9.17 30.79
N ALA A 181 3.00 -10.12 31.33
CA ALA A 181 4.04 -9.84 32.32
C ALA A 181 5.15 -8.91 31.79
N ALA A 182 5.51 -9.06 30.52
CA ALA A 182 6.54 -8.24 29.87
C ALA A 182 6.05 -6.86 29.41
N SER A 183 4.73 -6.63 29.37
CA SER A 183 4.13 -5.39 28.87
C SER A 183 4.59 -4.14 29.63
N ASP A 184 4.89 -4.25 30.93
CA ASP A 184 5.35 -3.12 31.74
C ASP A 184 6.89 -2.94 31.74
N SER A 185 7.61 -3.73 30.94
CA SER A 185 9.06 -3.61 30.84
C SER A 185 9.50 -2.22 30.34
N GLU A 186 10.65 -1.76 30.84
CA GLU A 186 11.24 -0.48 30.42
C GLU A 186 11.49 -0.44 28.90
N ALA A 187 11.86 -1.58 28.30
CA ALA A 187 12.03 -1.72 26.85
C ALA A 187 10.73 -1.45 26.10
N ALA A 188 9.61 -2.05 26.54
CA ALA A 188 8.32 -1.84 25.90
C ALA A 188 7.82 -0.39 26.03
N GLN A 189 7.99 0.21 27.21
CA GLN A 189 7.64 1.61 27.43
C GLN A 189 8.46 2.56 26.55
N LYS A 190 9.78 2.35 26.46
CA LYS A 190 10.67 3.14 25.59
C LYS A 190 10.31 2.99 24.12
N ARG A 191 10.03 1.77 23.66
CA ARG A 191 9.65 1.53 22.26
C ARG A 191 8.30 2.16 21.91
N LEU A 192 7.29 2.07 22.77
CA LEU A 192 5.99 2.74 22.56
C LEU A 192 6.14 4.26 22.51
N ALA A 193 6.97 4.83 23.40
CA ALA A 193 7.27 6.25 23.40
C ALA A 193 7.98 6.68 22.11
N ALA A 194 8.99 5.92 21.67
CA ALA A 194 9.73 6.16 20.44
C ALA A 194 8.84 6.08 19.18
N ASN A 195 7.96 5.07 19.09
CA ASN A 195 6.98 4.98 18.00
C ASN A 195 6.10 6.23 17.94
N THR A 196 5.69 6.74 19.11
CA THR A 196 4.85 7.94 19.21
C THR A 196 5.63 9.20 18.81
N ASP A 197 6.88 9.34 19.26
CA ASP A 197 7.75 10.46 18.89
C ASP A 197 8.04 10.49 17.39
N GLU A 198 8.26 9.32 16.80
CA GLU A 198 8.48 9.18 15.36
C GLU A 198 7.21 9.53 14.57
N ALA A 199 6.03 9.08 15.01
CA ALA A 199 4.76 9.47 14.41
C ALA A 199 4.58 11.00 14.42
N ILE A 200 4.88 11.65 15.55
CA ILE A 200 4.85 13.11 15.69
C ILE A 200 5.88 13.77 14.76
N GLY A 201 7.09 13.22 14.67
CA GLY A 201 8.14 13.68 13.76
C GLY A 201 7.74 13.60 12.28
N HIS A 202 6.94 12.60 11.91
CA HIS A 202 6.31 12.49 10.59
C HIS A 202 5.06 13.37 10.42
N SER A 203 4.72 14.23 11.38
CA SER A 203 3.51 15.04 11.34
C SER A 203 2.22 14.21 11.27
N ALA A 204 2.19 13.02 11.87
CA ALA A 204 0.97 12.23 12.00
C ALA A 204 -0.05 13.00 12.83
N ILE A 205 -1.28 13.09 12.34
CA ILE A 205 -2.38 13.81 13.00
C ILE A 205 -3.38 12.89 13.70
N GLY A 206 -3.17 11.58 13.61
CA GLY A 206 -4.00 10.57 14.23
C GLY A 206 -3.67 9.19 13.71
N VAL A 207 -4.61 8.25 13.88
CA VAL A 207 -4.48 6.87 13.41
C VAL A 207 -5.69 6.43 12.56
N PRO A 208 -5.50 5.52 11.59
CA PRO A 208 -4.22 4.99 11.14
C PRO A 208 -3.43 6.04 10.34
N THR A 209 -2.11 6.02 10.48
CA THR A 209 -1.19 6.76 9.60
C THR A 209 -0.20 5.78 9.00
N TYR A 210 0.00 5.87 7.68
CA TYR A 210 0.96 5.08 6.92
C TYR A 210 2.09 5.98 6.45
N VAL A 211 3.34 5.59 6.69
CA VAL A 211 4.52 6.32 6.20
C VAL A 211 5.36 5.43 5.29
N VAL A 212 5.70 5.96 4.12
CA VAL A 212 6.50 5.29 3.09
C VAL A 212 7.49 6.31 2.53
N GLY A 213 8.78 6.13 2.84
CA GLY A 213 9.79 7.14 2.50
C GLY A 213 9.49 8.49 3.17
N SER A 214 9.21 9.52 2.36
CA SER A 214 8.82 10.85 2.85
C SER A 214 7.30 11.08 2.88
N ASP A 215 6.51 10.16 2.31
CA ASP A 215 5.07 10.33 2.17
C ASP A 215 4.35 9.86 3.44
N VAL A 216 3.38 10.66 3.87
CA VAL A 216 2.59 10.45 5.08
C VAL A 216 1.11 10.45 4.72
N LEU A 217 0.43 9.35 5.00
CA LEU A 217 -0.96 9.12 4.60
C LEU A 217 -1.82 8.84 5.84
N PHE A 218 -2.67 9.79 6.21
CA PHE A 218 -3.57 9.67 7.35
C PHE A 218 -4.97 9.22 6.92
N GLY A 219 -5.45 8.11 7.49
CA GLY A 219 -6.80 7.57 7.31
C GLY A 219 -6.86 6.30 6.44
N GLN A 220 -7.80 5.41 6.77
CA GLN A 220 -8.02 4.16 6.01
C GLN A 220 -8.48 4.40 4.55
N ASP A 221 -9.03 5.58 4.29
CA ASP A 221 -9.47 6.05 2.98
C ASP A 221 -8.30 6.48 2.08
N ARG A 222 -7.06 6.53 2.60
CA ARG A 222 -5.84 6.82 1.83
C ARG A 222 -5.12 5.59 1.29
N LEU A 223 -5.64 4.39 1.53
CA LEU A 223 -5.01 3.14 1.10
C LEU A 223 -4.89 3.02 -0.44
N GLU A 224 -5.74 3.67 -1.23
CA GLU A 224 -5.56 3.74 -2.70
C GLU A 224 -4.33 4.57 -3.09
N PHE A 225 -4.05 5.66 -2.35
CA PHE A 225 -2.82 6.44 -2.56
C PHE A 225 -1.60 5.65 -2.11
N LEU A 226 -1.70 4.89 -1.02
CA LEU A 226 -0.65 3.98 -0.59
C LEU A 226 -0.36 2.91 -1.65
N ASP A 227 -1.41 2.27 -2.19
CA ASP A 227 -1.31 1.28 -3.26
C ASP A 227 -0.60 1.85 -4.49
N ARG A 228 -0.97 3.08 -4.90
CA ARG A 228 -0.31 3.79 -6.00
C ARG A 228 1.11 4.20 -5.67
N LEU A 229 1.39 4.67 -4.46
CA LEU A 229 2.74 5.07 -4.07
C LEU A 229 3.71 3.90 -4.17
N LEU A 230 3.26 2.70 -3.77
CA LEU A 230 4.01 1.46 -3.91
C LEU A 230 4.03 0.98 -5.38
N GLY A 231 2.92 1.15 -6.12
CA GLY A 231 2.77 0.73 -7.52
C GLY A 231 3.35 1.67 -8.59
N VAL A 232 3.69 2.93 -8.26
CA VAL A 232 4.45 3.85 -9.13
C VAL A 232 5.88 3.33 -9.35
N GLN A 233 6.33 2.39 -8.52
CA GLN A 233 7.38 1.45 -8.86
C GLN A 233 6.77 0.07 -9.19
N ALA A 234 6.12 -0.06 -10.35
CA ALA A 234 6.19 -1.37 -11.00
C ALA A 234 7.69 -1.70 -11.11
N PRO A 235 8.16 -2.89 -10.69
CA PRO A 235 9.55 -3.26 -10.89
C PRO A 235 9.88 -3.02 -12.36
N PRO A 236 11.06 -2.47 -12.68
CA PRO A 236 11.38 -1.98 -14.02
C PRO A 236 11.27 -3.14 -15.01
N SER A 237 10.10 -3.39 -15.58
CA SER A 237 9.86 -4.63 -16.32
C SER A 237 10.56 -4.56 -17.66
N ALA A 238 11.18 -5.63 -18.10
CA ALA A 238 11.70 -5.73 -19.45
C ALA A 238 10.79 -6.62 -20.30
N TYR A 239 10.52 -6.20 -21.53
CA TYR A 239 9.69 -6.96 -22.45
C TYR A 239 10.53 -7.46 -23.61
N LEU A 240 10.51 -8.76 -23.83
CA LEU A 240 10.98 -9.35 -25.06
C LEU A 240 9.81 -9.44 -26.02
N ILE A 241 9.94 -8.80 -27.18
CA ILE A 241 8.99 -8.90 -28.28
C ILE A 241 9.66 -9.69 -29.40
N GLY A 242 9.13 -10.89 -29.66
CA GLY A 242 9.52 -11.70 -30.79
C GLY A 242 8.49 -11.58 -31.90
N GLN A 243 8.93 -11.24 -33.11
CA GLN A 243 8.14 -11.37 -34.33
C GLN A 243 8.70 -12.54 -35.15
N ILE A 244 7.83 -13.41 -35.66
CA ILE A 244 8.22 -14.73 -36.18
C ILE A 244 7.52 -14.99 -37.52
N LYS A 245 8.24 -15.65 -38.42
CA LYS A 245 7.70 -16.37 -39.58
C LYS A 245 8.22 -17.80 -39.56
N ILE A 246 7.32 -18.76 -39.37
CA ILE A 246 7.68 -20.17 -39.25
C ILE A 246 8.03 -20.74 -40.64
N LYS A 247 9.17 -21.45 -40.72
CA LYS A 247 9.61 -22.22 -41.90
C LYS A 247 9.30 -23.70 -41.73
N ASP A 248 9.54 -24.22 -40.53
CA ASP A 248 9.36 -25.63 -40.18
C ASP A 248 8.55 -25.73 -38.86
N PRO A 249 7.27 -26.13 -38.92
CA PRO A 249 6.41 -26.22 -37.74
C PRO A 249 6.87 -27.24 -36.69
N GLU A 250 7.49 -28.35 -37.09
CA GLU A 250 7.91 -29.40 -36.15
C GLU A 250 9.14 -28.94 -35.36
N LEU A 251 10.13 -28.37 -36.05
CA LEU A 251 11.29 -27.78 -35.39
C LEU A 251 10.89 -26.59 -34.52
N TRP A 252 9.89 -25.81 -34.95
CA TRP A 252 9.37 -24.69 -34.18
C TRP A 252 8.72 -25.12 -32.87
N GLN A 253 7.89 -26.18 -32.88
CA GLN A 253 7.30 -26.70 -31.66
C GLN A 253 8.36 -27.18 -30.65
N ARG A 254 9.40 -27.88 -31.13
CA ARG A 254 10.54 -28.28 -30.28
C ARG A 254 11.25 -27.08 -29.66
N TYR A 255 11.45 -26.01 -30.44
CA TYR A 255 12.01 -24.75 -29.93
C TYR A 255 11.12 -24.12 -28.84
N VAL A 256 9.81 -24.01 -29.08
CA VAL A 256 8.86 -23.42 -28.13
C VAL A 256 8.83 -24.20 -26.81
N THR A 257 8.84 -25.54 -26.86
CA THR A 257 8.91 -26.38 -25.67
C THR A 257 10.20 -26.13 -24.88
N GLY A 258 11.35 -26.05 -25.57
CA GLY A 258 12.63 -25.74 -24.93
C GLY A 258 12.66 -24.35 -24.27
N VAL A 259 12.09 -23.34 -24.93
CA VAL A 259 11.99 -21.97 -24.41
C VAL A 259 11.11 -21.92 -23.16
N ALA A 260 9.96 -22.61 -23.16
CA ALA A 260 9.10 -22.65 -21.98
C ALA A 260 9.83 -23.22 -20.75
N ALA A 261 10.65 -24.26 -20.94
CA ALA A 261 11.46 -24.83 -19.88
C ALA A 261 12.58 -23.87 -19.42
N SER A 262 13.23 -23.15 -20.34
CA SER A 262 14.33 -22.23 -20.01
C SER A 262 13.87 -20.95 -19.30
N LEU A 263 12.60 -20.55 -19.46
CA LEU A 263 12.03 -19.36 -18.82
C LEU A 263 11.67 -19.58 -17.34
N SER A 264 11.36 -20.82 -16.94
CA SER A 264 10.88 -21.14 -15.59
C SER A 264 11.79 -20.66 -14.46
N PRO A 265 13.15 -20.76 -14.54
CA PRO A 265 14.03 -20.27 -13.48
C PRO A 265 14.05 -18.75 -13.32
N PHE A 266 13.63 -18.00 -14.35
CA PHE A 266 13.75 -16.54 -14.41
C PHE A 266 12.43 -15.83 -14.08
N GLY A 267 11.37 -16.57 -13.72
CA GLY A 267 10.07 -16.00 -13.38
C GLY A 267 9.44 -15.19 -14.53
N ALA A 268 9.78 -15.53 -15.78
CA ALA A 268 9.28 -14.82 -16.94
C ALA A 268 7.84 -15.23 -17.29
N GLU A 269 7.04 -14.28 -17.76
CA GLU A 269 5.62 -14.46 -18.02
C GLU A 269 5.29 -14.26 -19.49
N LEU A 270 4.50 -15.16 -20.08
CA LEU A 270 3.96 -15.01 -21.42
C LEU A 270 2.77 -14.03 -21.38
N VAL A 271 2.98 -12.80 -21.86
CA VAL A 271 1.95 -11.75 -21.89
C VAL A 271 1.03 -11.91 -23.09
N PHE A 272 1.60 -12.27 -24.24
CA PHE A 272 0.86 -12.36 -25.49
C PHE A 272 1.49 -13.35 -26.46
N ARG A 273 0.66 -14.08 -27.20
CA ARG A 273 1.04 -14.84 -28.39
C ARG A 273 -0.10 -14.78 -29.39
N GLY A 274 0.17 -14.43 -30.64
CA GLY A 274 -0.86 -14.32 -31.67
C GLY A 274 -0.34 -14.33 -33.09
N GLN A 275 -1.26 -14.54 -34.03
CA GLN A 275 -1.05 -14.40 -35.47
C GLN A 275 -1.48 -13.01 -35.93
N CYS A 276 -0.69 -12.40 -36.81
CA CYS A 276 -1.02 -11.15 -37.46
C CYS A 276 -2.24 -11.34 -38.36
N GLN A 277 -3.30 -10.56 -38.11
CA GLN A 277 -4.52 -10.57 -38.92
C GLN A 277 -4.51 -9.50 -40.00
N ASN A 278 -4.14 -8.26 -39.63
CA ASN A 278 -4.05 -7.12 -40.53
C ASN A 278 -2.88 -6.23 -40.14
N VAL A 279 -2.25 -5.61 -41.13
CA VAL A 279 -1.25 -4.55 -40.94
C VAL A 279 -1.95 -3.21 -41.11
N LEU A 280 -2.03 -2.42 -40.03
CA LEU A 280 -2.72 -1.12 -40.04
C LEU A 280 -1.86 0.01 -40.64
N ALA A 281 -0.54 -0.08 -40.52
CA ALA A 281 0.43 0.84 -41.11
C ALA A 281 1.81 0.18 -41.25
N GLY A 282 2.55 0.51 -42.32
CA GLY A 282 3.87 -0.06 -42.62
C GLY A 282 3.80 -1.42 -43.32
N GLU A 283 4.93 -2.14 -43.33
CA GLU A 283 5.04 -3.47 -43.92
C GLU A 283 5.74 -4.42 -42.95
N THR A 284 5.24 -5.65 -42.85
CA THR A 284 5.95 -6.74 -42.15
C THR A 284 5.76 -8.03 -42.93
N LYS A 285 6.80 -8.88 -42.93
CA LYS A 285 6.75 -10.23 -43.49
C LYS A 285 6.59 -11.31 -42.42
N LEU A 286 6.58 -10.90 -41.14
CA LEU A 286 6.46 -11.76 -39.97
C LEU A 286 4.99 -11.82 -39.57
N ASP A 287 4.44 -13.02 -39.47
CA ASP A 287 3.00 -13.28 -39.31
C ASP A 287 2.61 -13.74 -37.90
N GLN A 288 3.58 -13.83 -36.99
CA GLN A 288 3.35 -14.14 -35.57
C GLN A 288 4.08 -13.16 -34.67
N ALA A 289 3.52 -12.96 -33.47
CA ALA A 289 4.15 -12.18 -32.42
C ALA A 289 4.03 -12.88 -31.06
N VAL A 290 5.06 -12.71 -30.23
CA VAL A 290 5.11 -13.14 -28.85
C VAL A 290 5.64 -12.01 -27.98
N VAL A 291 5.05 -11.82 -26.81
CA VAL A 291 5.51 -10.87 -25.80
C VAL A 291 5.75 -11.62 -24.51
N ILE A 292 6.97 -11.52 -23.97
CA ILE A 292 7.38 -12.12 -22.71
C ILE A 292 7.83 -11.01 -21.78
N ARG A 293 7.30 -11.00 -20.56
CA ARG A 293 7.66 -10.05 -19.51
C ARG A 293 8.68 -10.67 -18.56
N PHE A 294 9.72 -9.91 -18.27
CA PHE A 294 10.73 -10.17 -17.26
C PHE A 294 10.64 -9.11 -16.16
N ARG A 295 11.11 -9.46 -14.96
CA ARG A 295 11.15 -8.53 -13.82
C ARG A 295 11.98 -7.27 -14.12
N ASP A 296 13.09 -7.44 -14.85
CA ASP A 296 14.04 -6.39 -15.22
C ASP A 296 14.91 -6.76 -16.43
N GLN A 297 15.58 -5.75 -17.00
CA GLN A 297 16.44 -5.91 -18.18
C GLN A 297 17.65 -6.83 -17.91
N PRO A 298 18.36 -6.75 -16.76
CA PRO A 298 19.40 -7.72 -16.43
C PRO A 298 18.92 -9.17 -16.43
N THR A 299 17.75 -9.46 -15.87
CA THR A 299 17.16 -10.81 -15.82
C THR A 299 16.81 -11.32 -17.22
N LEU A 300 16.29 -10.45 -18.09
CA LEU A 300 16.06 -10.77 -19.50
C LEU A 300 17.40 -11.14 -20.18
N GLN A 301 18.44 -10.33 -19.96
CA GLN A 301 19.75 -10.55 -20.53
C GLN A 301 20.38 -11.86 -20.02
N GLU A 302 20.29 -12.13 -18.72
CA GLU A 302 20.80 -13.35 -18.09
C GLU A 302 20.10 -14.60 -18.65
N TRP A 303 18.77 -14.56 -18.81
CA TRP A 303 18.04 -15.62 -19.48
C TRP A 303 18.51 -15.80 -20.93
N PHE A 304 18.66 -14.70 -21.68
CA PHE A 304 19.09 -14.75 -23.07
C PHE A 304 20.51 -15.30 -23.20
N GLU A 305 21.42 -14.98 -22.28
CA GLU A 305 22.80 -15.48 -22.27
C GLU A 305 22.94 -16.88 -21.66
N SER A 306 21.89 -17.39 -21.00
CA SER A 306 21.92 -18.70 -20.35
C SER A 306 22.23 -19.83 -21.33
N ALA A 307 23.04 -20.81 -20.89
CA ALA A 307 23.35 -21.99 -21.69
C ALA A 307 22.08 -22.73 -22.14
N ALA A 308 21.06 -22.78 -21.27
CA ALA A 308 19.77 -23.40 -21.57
C ALA A 308 19.09 -22.77 -22.79
N TYR A 309 19.06 -21.44 -22.91
CA TYR A 309 18.48 -20.79 -24.08
C TYR A 309 19.42 -20.76 -25.28
N GLN A 310 20.72 -20.54 -25.07
CA GLN A 310 21.72 -20.47 -26.15
C GLN A 310 21.77 -21.76 -26.99
N THR A 311 21.57 -22.93 -26.38
CA THR A 311 21.51 -24.22 -27.11
C THR A 311 20.30 -24.32 -28.07
N LEU A 312 19.26 -23.50 -27.88
CA LEU A 312 18.06 -23.48 -28.72
C LEU A 312 18.19 -22.58 -29.95
N ILE A 313 19.19 -21.69 -29.99
CA ILE A 313 19.37 -20.71 -31.08
C ILE A 313 19.57 -21.37 -32.45
N PRO A 314 20.44 -22.39 -32.62
CA PRO A 314 20.59 -23.07 -33.90
C PRO A 314 19.30 -23.75 -34.38
N LEU A 315 18.45 -24.21 -33.44
CA LEU A 315 17.15 -24.78 -33.74
C LEU A 315 16.17 -23.69 -34.20
N ARG A 316 16.15 -22.54 -33.51
CA ARG A 316 15.33 -21.36 -33.89
C ARG A 316 15.62 -20.91 -35.31
N ASP A 317 16.89 -20.72 -35.65
CA ASP A 317 17.32 -20.13 -36.93
C ASP A 317 17.00 -21.05 -38.11
N ARG A 318 16.93 -22.37 -37.87
CA ARG A 318 16.43 -23.35 -38.84
C ARG A 318 14.90 -23.38 -38.93
N ALA A 319 14.23 -23.24 -37.80
CA ALA A 319 12.78 -23.38 -37.70
C ALA A 319 12.00 -22.15 -38.19
N ALA A 320 12.56 -20.94 -38.07
CA ALA A 320 11.86 -19.70 -38.36
C ALA A 320 12.78 -18.52 -38.71
N GLU A 321 12.23 -17.53 -39.40
CA GLU A 321 12.76 -16.17 -39.39
C GLU A 321 12.24 -15.43 -38.15
N THR A 322 13.14 -14.86 -37.36
CA THR A 322 12.77 -14.20 -36.10
C THR A 322 13.43 -12.83 -35.95
N LEU A 323 12.64 -11.85 -35.49
CA LEU A 323 13.13 -10.58 -34.95
C LEU A 323 12.81 -10.57 -33.45
N ILE A 324 13.84 -10.53 -32.62
CA ILE A 324 13.70 -10.51 -31.16
C ILE A 324 14.28 -9.19 -30.64
N VAL A 325 13.47 -8.39 -29.96
CA VAL A 325 13.85 -7.06 -29.46
C VAL A 325 13.43 -6.93 -28.01
N SER A 326 14.33 -6.42 -27.17
CA SER A 326 14.02 -6.05 -25.78
C SER A 326 13.57 -4.60 -25.69
N TYR A 327 12.52 -4.35 -24.91
CA TYR A 327 12.00 -3.02 -24.63
C TYR A 327 11.93 -2.78 -23.12
N ASN A 328 12.33 -1.57 -22.72
CA ASN A 328 11.98 -1.02 -21.43
C ASN A 328 10.74 -0.14 -21.61
N PRO A 329 9.63 -0.41 -20.91
CA PRO A 329 8.46 0.46 -20.94
C PRO A 329 8.88 1.81 -20.37
N ARG A 330 8.55 2.89 -21.08
CA ARG A 330 8.56 4.23 -20.50
C ARG A 330 7.10 4.57 -20.18
N GLN A 331 6.84 4.96 -18.93
CA GLN A 331 5.55 5.54 -18.55
C GLN A 331 5.38 6.93 -19.16
#